data_AF-A0A7S2UCV8-F1
#
_entry.id   AF-A0A7S2UCV8-F1
#
_cell.length_a   1.000
_cell.length_b   1.000
_cell.length_c   1.000
_cell.angle_alpha   90.00
_cell.angle_beta   90.00
_cell.angle_gamma   90.00
#
_symmetry.space_group_name_H-M   'P 1'
#
loop_
_entity.id
_entity.type
_entity.pdbx_description
1 polymer ?
#
loop_
_entity_poly.entity_id
_entity_poly.type
_entity_poly.pdbx_seq_one_letter_code
_entity_poly.pdbx_strand_id
1 'polypeptide(L)'
;APAVDKIFRAMEHWTMADTSEGAFQASLLMQKLLGEFGEGNEYAAPDRDLTNMVIYSLEQHAGQDFLHHAKGILYQMEKVFKPNDIPYRVFIGHLSRHGTMKSAELAETLLFKIHNLFQDGKLDMGTSTETFNSAITGYLRCKDGAKAEAVLKKMERLYDDGNLLDGSFPKNISYGLVIAAYKADKTWGSAFKADEVFRRMETAYKAGNDIAKPDVVSYVDMIYILTK
;
A
#
# COMPACT_ATOMS: atom_id res chain seq x y z
N ALA A 1 -20.14 -4.66 -28.06
CA ALA A 1 -20.70 -5.82 -28.79
C ALA A 1 -21.10 -6.92 -27.81
N PRO A 2 -22.13 -7.75 -28.08
CA PRO A 2 -22.65 -8.77 -27.16
C PRO A 2 -21.62 -9.80 -26.68
N ALA A 3 -20.52 -9.99 -27.40
CA ALA A 3 -19.44 -10.89 -27.03
C ALA A 3 -18.55 -10.34 -25.89
N VAL A 4 -18.31 -9.02 -25.86
CA VAL A 4 -17.49 -8.36 -24.83
C VAL A 4 -18.21 -8.37 -23.49
N ASP A 5 -19.52 -8.13 -23.49
CA ASP A 5 -20.34 -8.20 -22.27
C ASP A 5 -20.31 -9.60 -21.64
N LYS A 6 -20.27 -10.65 -22.46
CA LYS A 6 -20.10 -12.04 -21.98
C LYS A 6 -18.71 -12.28 -21.36
N ILE A 7 -17.66 -11.68 -21.94
CA ILE A 7 -16.29 -11.76 -21.42
C ILE A 7 -16.23 -11.12 -20.04
N PHE A 8 -16.78 -9.91 -19.86
CA PHE A 8 -16.76 -9.22 -18.58
C PHE A 8 -17.53 -9.98 -17.51
N ARG A 9 -18.75 -10.45 -17.81
CA ARG A 9 -19.53 -11.29 -16.88
C ARG A 9 -18.83 -12.60 -16.52
N ALA A 10 -18.10 -13.22 -17.45
CA ALA A 10 -17.33 -14.42 -17.15
C ALA A 10 -16.19 -14.11 -16.18
N MET A 11 -15.50 -12.97 -16.34
CA MET A 11 -14.46 -12.52 -15.42
C MET A 11 -15.00 -12.17 -14.04
N GLU A 12 -16.15 -11.49 -13.96
CA GLU A 12 -16.87 -11.25 -12.70
C GLU A 12 -17.19 -12.57 -12.01
N HIS A 13 -17.74 -13.54 -12.74
CA HIS A 13 -18.04 -14.85 -12.19
C HIS A 13 -16.78 -15.58 -11.70
N TRP A 14 -15.67 -15.51 -12.45
CA TRP A 14 -14.41 -16.13 -12.05
C TRP A 14 -13.80 -15.50 -10.80
N THR A 15 -13.86 -14.18 -10.69
CA THR A 15 -13.34 -13.46 -9.52
C THR A 15 -14.22 -13.67 -8.28
N MET A 16 -15.54 -13.79 -8.45
CA MET A 16 -16.50 -14.10 -7.37
C MET A 16 -16.49 -15.59 -6.97
N ALA A 17 -16.01 -16.48 -7.84
CA ALA A 17 -15.90 -17.91 -7.52
C ALA A 17 -14.84 -18.20 -6.44
N ASP A 18 -13.99 -17.22 -6.11
CA ASP A 18 -13.02 -17.30 -5.01
C ASP A 18 -12.05 -18.49 -5.14
N THR A 19 -11.56 -18.73 -6.37
CA THR A 19 -10.61 -19.81 -6.67
C THR A 19 -9.33 -19.27 -7.32
N SER A 20 -8.19 -19.92 -7.07
CA SER A 20 -6.92 -19.61 -7.74
C SER A 20 -7.03 -19.71 -9.26
N GLU A 21 -7.75 -20.70 -9.78
CA GLU A 21 -7.96 -20.84 -11.22
C GLU A 21 -8.77 -19.67 -11.78
N GLY A 22 -9.89 -19.30 -11.12
CA GLY A 22 -10.70 -18.16 -11.53
C GLY A 22 -9.91 -16.84 -11.52
N ALA A 23 -9.16 -16.58 -10.44
CA ALA A 23 -8.30 -15.41 -10.32
C ALA A 23 -7.25 -15.35 -11.45
N PHE A 24 -6.63 -16.50 -11.75
CA PHE A 24 -5.62 -16.62 -12.78
C PHE A 24 -6.21 -16.37 -14.18
N GLN A 25 -7.31 -17.02 -14.53
CA GLN A 25 -7.98 -16.82 -15.82
C GLN A 25 -8.46 -15.38 -16.02
N ALA A 26 -9.05 -14.79 -14.98
CA ALA A 26 -9.46 -13.39 -15.02
C ALA A 26 -8.26 -12.45 -15.22
N SER A 27 -7.09 -12.75 -14.63
CA SER A 27 -5.89 -11.94 -14.81
C SER A 27 -5.31 -11.98 -16.22
N LEU A 28 -5.26 -13.16 -16.85
CA LEU A 28 -4.77 -13.31 -18.22
C LEU A 28 -5.67 -12.56 -19.19
N LEU A 29 -6.98 -12.68 -19.00
CA LEU A 29 -7.96 -12.01 -19.84
C LEU A 29 -7.94 -10.49 -19.64
N MET A 30 -7.77 -10.02 -18.40
CA MET A 30 -7.58 -8.59 -18.10
C MET A 30 -6.34 -8.02 -18.78
N GLN A 31 -5.19 -8.71 -18.71
CA GLN A 31 -3.97 -8.28 -19.40
C GLN A 31 -4.17 -8.19 -20.92
N LYS A 32 -4.86 -9.16 -21.50
CA LYS A 32 -5.18 -9.17 -22.93
C LYS A 32 -6.08 -7.99 -23.31
N LEU A 33 -7.14 -7.74 -22.56
CA LEU A 33 -8.07 -6.63 -22.80
C LEU A 33 -7.37 -5.28 -22.72
N LEU A 34 -6.53 -5.06 -21.69
CA LEU A 34 -5.73 -3.85 -21.57
C LEU A 34 -4.76 -3.66 -22.73
N GLY A 35 -4.13 -4.75 -23.20
CA GLY A 35 -3.25 -4.74 -24.36
C GLY A 35 -3.99 -4.35 -25.65
N GLU A 36 -5.09 -5.03 -25.96
CA GLU A 36 -5.91 -4.73 -27.14
C GLU A 36 -6.46 -3.30 -27.12
N PHE A 37 -6.93 -2.82 -25.97
CA PHE A 37 -7.42 -1.45 -25.86
C PHE A 37 -6.29 -0.42 -26.05
N GLY A 38 -5.10 -0.70 -25.52
CA GLY A 38 -3.89 0.11 -25.77
C GLY A 38 -3.45 0.14 -27.24
N GLU A 39 -3.81 -0.87 -28.03
CA GLU A 39 -3.58 -0.92 -29.49
C GLU A 39 -4.70 -0.23 -30.30
N GLY A 40 -5.71 0.34 -29.64
CA GLY A 40 -6.81 1.08 -30.27
C GLY A 40 -8.11 0.29 -30.42
N ASN A 41 -8.22 -0.92 -29.85
CA ASN A 41 -9.48 -1.66 -29.83
C ASN A 41 -10.43 -1.11 -28.75
N GLU A 42 -11.25 -0.12 -29.09
CA GLU A 42 -12.22 0.50 -28.17
C GLU A 42 -13.22 -0.51 -27.55
N TYR A 43 -13.47 -1.65 -28.22
CA TYR A 43 -14.35 -2.69 -27.67
C TYR A 43 -13.72 -3.49 -26.53
N ALA A 44 -12.39 -3.43 -26.38
CA ALA A 44 -11.68 -4.12 -25.31
C ALA A 44 -11.51 -3.27 -24.05
N ALA A 45 -12.06 -2.05 -24.01
CA ALA A 45 -11.94 -1.13 -22.89
C ALA A 45 -12.41 -1.80 -21.57
N PRO A 46 -11.49 -2.13 -20.66
CA PRO A 46 -11.87 -2.74 -19.40
C PRO A 46 -12.43 -1.68 -18.47
N ASP A 47 -13.45 -2.06 -17.71
CA ASP A 47 -13.98 -1.22 -16.65
C ASP A 47 -13.03 -1.19 -15.44
N ARG A 48 -12.96 -0.03 -14.77
CA ARG A 48 -12.11 0.20 -13.59
C ARG A 48 -12.46 -0.75 -12.46
N ASP A 49 -13.76 -0.99 -12.23
CA ASP A 49 -14.21 -1.87 -11.13
C ASP A 49 -13.85 -3.32 -11.41
N LEU A 50 -13.96 -3.76 -12.68
CA LEU A 50 -13.50 -5.09 -13.09
C LEU A 50 -11.98 -5.24 -12.90
N THR A 51 -11.17 -4.24 -13.25
CA THR A 51 -9.71 -4.28 -13.00
C THR A 51 -9.40 -4.40 -11.51
N ASN A 52 -10.10 -3.65 -10.65
CA ASN A 52 -9.93 -3.73 -9.19
C ASN A 52 -10.31 -5.12 -8.66
N MET A 53 -11.44 -5.67 -9.13
CA MET A 53 -11.92 -6.99 -8.75
C MET A 53 -10.91 -8.10 -9.10
N VAL A 54 -10.31 -8.04 -10.30
CA VAL A 54 -9.25 -8.97 -10.71
C VAL A 54 -8.02 -8.86 -9.81
N ILE A 55 -7.58 -7.64 -9.47
CA ILE A 55 -6.42 -7.42 -8.60
C ILE A 55 -6.68 -7.96 -7.18
N TYR A 56 -7.88 -7.75 -6.62
CA TYR A 56 -8.27 -8.31 -5.32
C TYR A 56 -8.33 -9.83 -5.33
N SER A 57 -8.90 -10.42 -6.37
CA SER A 57 -8.96 -11.88 -6.53
C SER A 57 -7.55 -12.49 -6.64
N LEU A 58 -6.66 -11.84 -7.39
CA LEU A 58 -5.24 -12.22 -7.46
C LEU A 58 -4.54 -12.13 -6.10
N GLU A 59 -4.77 -11.06 -5.32
CA GLU A 59 -4.12 -10.89 -4.00
C GLU A 59 -4.44 -12.06 -3.07
N GLN A 60 -5.69 -12.53 -3.10
CA GLN A 60 -6.19 -13.60 -2.24
C GLN A 60 -5.69 -14.98 -2.68
N HIS A 61 -5.57 -15.22 -3.99
CA HIS A 61 -5.43 -16.60 -4.49
C HIS A 61 -4.17 -16.90 -5.29
N ALA A 62 -3.41 -15.89 -5.74
CA ALA A 62 -2.28 -16.09 -6.64
C ALA A 62 -0.93 -16.33 -5.93
N GLY A 63 -0.87 -16.26 -4.60
CA GLY A 63 0.33 -16.58 -3.83
C GLY A 63 1.59 -15.85 -4.34
N GLN A 64 2.59 -16.60 -4.81
CA GLN A 64 3.84 -16.05 -5.35
C GLN A 64 3.68 -15.42 -6.75
N ASP A 65 2.71 -15.88 -7.54
CA ASP A 65 2.46 -15.41 -8.91
C ASP A 65 1.73 -14.07 -8.96
N PHE A 66 1.14 -13.64 -7.83
CA PHE A 66 0.50 -12.33 -7.69
C PHE A 66 1.36 -11.21 -8.28
N LEU A 67 2.62 -11.11 -7.86
CA LEU A 67 3.48 -10.00 -8.26
C LEU A 67 3.77 -9.97 -9.76
N HIS A 68 3.84 -11.15 -10.40
CA HIS A 68 4.07 -11.23 -11.84
C HIS A 68 2.84 -10.70 -12.61
N HIS A 69 1.66 -11.23 -12.30
CA HIS A 69 0.42 -10.89 -12.98
C HIS A 69 -0.02 -9.46 -12.70
N ALA A 70 0.02 -9.07 -11.44
CA ALA A 70 -0.46 -7.79 -10.99
C ALA A 70 0.41 -6.67 -11.60
N LYS A 71 1.75 -6.78 -11.61
CA LYS A 71 2.62 -5.77 -12.24
C LYS A 71 2.31 -5.54 -13.72
N GLY A 72 2.01 -6.60 -14.48
CA GLY A 72 1.60 -6.50 -15.87
C GLY A 72 0.29 -5.72 -16.03
N ILE A 73 -0.70 -6.04 -15.20
CA ILE A 73 -2.00 -5.33 -15.19
C ILE A 73 -1.79 -3.85 -14.84
N LEU A 74 -1.06 -3.54 -13.76
CA LEU A 74 -0.80 -2.17 -13.33
C LEU A 74 -0.09 -1.34 -14.40
N TYR A 75 0.93 -1.92 -15.05
CA TYR A 75 1.68 -1.25 -16.13
C TYR A 75 0.80 -0.91 -17.34
N GLN A 76 -0.04 -1.85 -17.78
CA GLN A 76 -0.93 -1.59 -18.92
C GLN A 76 -2.06 -0.65 -18.55
N MET A 77 -2.61 -0.79 -17.34
CA MET A 77 -3.63 0.10 -16.79
C MET A 77 -3.20 1.57 -16.86
N GLU A 78 -1.98 1.86 -16.39
CA GLU A 78 -1.42 3.22 -16.38
C GLU A 78 -1.28 3.86 -17.78
N LYS A 79 -1.12 3.05 -18.83
CA LYS A 79 -1.02 3.55 -20.20
C LYS A 79 -2.36 3.93 -20.81
N VAL A 80 -3.42 3.31 -20.30
CA VAL A 80 -4.69 3.20 -21.01
C VAL A 80 -5.75 4.07 -20.34
N PHE A 81 -5.73 4.22 -19.03
CA PHE A 81 -6.57 5.16 -18.32
C PHE A 81 -5.90 5.72 -17.07
N LYS A 82 -6.43 6.85 -16.57
CA LYS A 82 -6.06 7.43 -15.28
C LYS A 82 -6.46 6.47 -14.15
N PRO A 83 -5.53 5.80 -13.45
CA PRO A 83 -5.90 4.81 -12.44
C PRO A 83 -6.47 5.47 -11.18
N ASN A 84 -7.12 4.69 -10.32
CA ASN A 84 -7.39 5.09 -8.93
C ASN A 84 -6.29 4.54 -8.00
N ASP A 85 -6.39 4.80 -6.69
CA ASP A 85 -5.41 4.39 -5.69
C ASP A 85 -5.49 2.89 -5.34
N ILE A 86 -6.61 2.23 -5.62
CA ILE A 86 -6.92 0.85 -5.20
C ILE A 86 -5.85 -0.16 -5.64
N PRO A 87 -5.50 -0.28 -6.95
CA PRO A 87 -4.48 -1.21 -7.43
C PRO A 87 -3.16 -1.09 -6.66
N TYR A 88 -2.71 0.14 -6.45
CA TYR A 88 -1.46 0.38 -5.73
C TYR A 88 -1.56 0.01 -4.26
N ARG A 89 -2.66 0.36 -3.59
CA ARG A 89 -2.88 0.01 -2.18
C ARG A 89 -2.87 -1.50 -1.96
N VAL A 90 -3.52 -2.25 -2.85
CA VAL A 90 -3.49 -3.73 -2.81
C VAL A 90 -2.08 -4.26 -2.94
N PHE A 91 -1.28 -3.72 -3.86
CA PHE A 91 0.10 -4.18 -4.08
C PHE A 91 1.00 -3.84 -2.90
N ILE A 92 0.92 -2.61 -2.40
CA ILE A 92 1.70 -2.16 -1.24
C ILE A 92 1.35 -3.03 -0.03
N GLY A 93 0.04 -3.29 0.18
CA GLY A 93 -0.45 -4.21 1.22
C GLY A 93 0.13 -5.61 1.06
N HIS A 94 0.03 -6.21 -0.13
CA HIS A 94 0.59 -7.53 -0.41
C HIS A 94 2.11 -7.59 -0.15
N LEU A 95 2.87 -6.65 -0.72
CA LEU A 95 4.32 -6.57 -0.56
C LEU A 95 4.74 -6.41 0.91
N SER A 96 3.99 -5.61 1.68
CA SER A 96 4.28 -5.38 3.09
C SER A 96 4.18 -6.63 3.96
N ARG A 97 3.47 -7.68 3.52
CA ARG A 97 3.31 -8.94 4.28
C ARG A 97 4.48 -9.91 4.11
N HIS A 98 5.28 -9.76 3.04
CA HIS A 98 6.33 -10.71 2.67
C HIS A 98 7.54 -10.67 3.61
N GLY A 99 7.84 -9.53 4.22
CA GLY A 99 8.96 -9.38 5.15
C GLY A 99 10.35 -9.50 4.52
N THR A 100 10.46 -9.36 3.20
CA THR A 100 11.76 -9.23 2.50
C THR A 100 12.08 -7.77 2.23
N MET A 101 13.36 -7.41 2.28
CA MET A 101 13.80 -6.03 2.05
C MET A 101 13.40 -5.54 0.65
N LYS A 102 13.55 -6.40 -0.36
CA LYS A 102 13.13 -6.11 -1.74
C LYS A 102 11.63 -5.81 -1.85
N SER A 103 10.78 -6.54 -1.12
CA SER A 103 9.34 -6.27 -1.10
C SER A 103 9.02 -4.95 -0.39
N ALA A 104 9.69 -4.66 0.72
CA ALA A 104 9.51 -3.40 1.46
C ALA A 104 9.93 -2.17 0.63
N GLU A 105 11.08 -2.24 -0.04
CA GLU A 105 11.55 -1.18 -0.95
C GLU A 105 10.62 -0.97 -2.15
N LEU A 106 10.06 -2.05 -2.70
CA LEU A 106 9.08 -1.93 -3.76
C LEU A 106 7.76 -1.33 -3.27
N ALA A 107 7.34 -1.66 -2.04
CA ALA A 107 6.16 -1.05 -1.41
C ALA A 107 6.37 0.46 -1.18
N GLU A 108 7.54 0.87 -0.69
CA GLU A 108 7.93 2.28 -0.56
C GLU A 108 7.94 2.99 -1.93
N THR A 109 8.53 2.37 -2.94
CA THR A 109 8.58 2.92 -4.30
C THR A 109 7.18 3.15 -4.87
N LEU A 110 6.27 2.19 -4.70
CA LEU A 110 4.89 2.31 -5.15
C LEU A 110 4.12 3.38 -4.36
N LEU A 111 4.33 3.46 -3.04
CA LEU A 111 3.73 4.50 -2.18
C LEU A 111 4.09 5.91 -2.67
N PHE A 112 5.37 6.18 -2.94
CA PHE A 112 5.77 7.50 -3.42
C PHE A 112 5.41 7.75 -4.88
N LYS A 113 5.33 6.69 -5.70
CA LYS A 113 4.78 6.80 -7.05
C LYS A 113 3.34 7.30 -7.03
N ILE A 114 2.45 6.71 -6.23
CA ILE A 114 1.06 7.17 -6.16
C ILE A 114 0.93 8.57 -5.56
N HIS A 115 1.77 8.91 -4.58
CA HIS A 115 1.78 10.26 -4.05
C HIS A 115 2.13 11.29 -5.14
N ASN A 116 3.18 11.04 -5.92
CA ASN A 116 3.61 11.94 -6.99
C ASN A 116 2.56 12.01 -8.12
N LEU A 117 1.93 10.89 -8.49
CA LEU A 117 0.87 10.89 -9.49
C LEU A 117 -0.34 11.72 -9.04
N PHE A 118 -0.68 11.71 -7.76
CA PHE A 118 -1.74 12.58 -7.22
C PHE A 118 -1.35 14.05 -7.28
N GLN A 119 -0.13 14.39 -6.85
CA GLN A 119 0.40 15.77 -6.92
C GLN A 119 0.43 16.32 -8.36
N ASP A 120 0.73 15.45 -9.33
CA ASP A 120 0.69 15.78 -10.76
C ASP A 120 -0.74 15.89 -11.34
N GLY A 121 -1.80 15.65 -10.55
CA GLY A 121 -3.19 15.58 -11.02
C GLY A 121 -3.51 14.33 -11.87
N LYS A 122 -2.60 13.34 -11.90
CA LYS A 122 -2.69 12.07 -12.64
C LYS A 122 -3.35 10.93 -11.86
N LEU A 123 -3.76 11.17 -10.61
CA LEU A 123 -4.65 10.30 -9.84
C LEU A 123 -5.87 11.08 -9.35
N ASP A 124 -6.98 10.37 -9.17
CA ASP A 124 -8.23 10.97 -8.65
C ASP A 124 -8.18 11.13 -7.12
N MET A 125 -7.40 10.28 -6.43
CA MET A 125 -7.22 10.33 -4.98
C MET A 125 -5.75 10.15 -4.60
N GLY A 126 -5.34 10.87 -3.56
CA GLY A 126 -4.00 10.82 -2.98
C GLY A 126 -3.76 9.65 -2.03
N THR A 127 -2.58 9.63 -1.43
CA THR A 127 -2.17 8.58 -0.49
C THR A 127 -2.95 8.64 0.82
N SER A 128 -3.46 7.49 1.24
CA SER A 128 -4.09 7.32 2.56
C SER A 128 -3.07 7.02 3.66
N THR A 129 -3.43 7.29 4.92
CA THR A 129 -2.64 6.89 6.10
C THR A 129 -2.38 5.39 6.11
N GLU A 130 -3.37 4.60 5.70
CA GLU A 130 -3.33 3.15 5.68
C GLU A 130 -2.31 2.65 4.64
N THR A 131 -2.12 3.38 3.54
CA THR A 131 -1.11 3.08 2.54
C THR A 131 0.31 3.34 3.06
N PHE A 132 0.52 4.45 3.80
CA PHE A 132 1.79 4.69 4.51
C PHE A 132 2.07 3.61 5.55
N ASN A 133 1.09 3.30 6.39
CA ASN A 133 1.21 2.26 7.43
C ASN A 133 1.55 0.88 6.83
N SER A 134 1.04 0.57 5.64
CA SER A 134 1.41 -0.66 4.92
C SER A 134 2.89 -0.66 4.53
N ALA A 135 3.42 0.43 3.98
CA ALA A 135 4.86 0.52 3.68
C ALA A 135 5.74 0.43 4.94
N ILE A 136 5.34 1.11 6.03
CA ILE A 136 6.03 1.02 7.34
C ILE A 136 6.00 -0.43 7.87
N THR A 137 4.87 -1.12 7.72
CA THR A 137 4.73 -2.54 8.11
C THR A 137 5.72 -3.44 7.36
N GLY A 138 6.00 -3.14 6.09
CA GLY A 138 7.03 -3.84 5.31
C GLY A 138 8.39 -3.80 6.00
N TYR A 139 8.84 -2.60 6.40
CA TYR A 139 10.11 -2.43 7.11
C TYR A 139 10.11 -2.97 8.53
N LEU A 140 8.98 -2.90 9.24
CA LEU A 140 8.78 -3.59 10.52
C LEU A 140 9.06 -5.09 10.41
N ARG A 141 8.53 -5.75 9.37
CA ARG A 141 8.78 -7.19 9.16
C ARG A 141 10.22 -7.51 8.81
N CYS A 142 10.91 -6.58 8.14
CA CYS A 142 12.35 -6.66 7.91
C CYS A 142 13.19 -6.33 9.16
N LYS A 143 12.55 -5.86 10.25
CA LYS A 143 13.20 -5.41 11.48
C LYS A 143 14.15 -4.24 11.25
N ASP A 144 13.79 -3.37 10.31
CA ASP A 144 14.56 -2.17 9.95
C ASP A 144 13.82 -0.94 10.49
N GLY A 145 14.16 -0.56 11.73
CA GLY A 145 13.54 0.59 12.37
C GLY A 145 13.90 1.90 11.66
N ALA A 146 15.11 2.01 11.11
CA ALA A 146 15.59 3.22 10.44
C ALA A 146 14.80 3.52 9.15
N LYS A 147 14.55 2.50 8.33
CA LYS A 147 13.73 2.65 7.12
C LYS A 147 12.26 2.88 7.44
N ALA A 148 11.72 2.18 8.45
CA ALA A 148 10.38 2.44 8.96
C ALA A 148 10.22 3.91 9.40
N GLU A 149 11.19 4.43 10.16
CA GLU A 149 11.23 5.82 10.61
C GLU A 149 11.34 6.82 9.45
N ALA A 150 12.13 6.50 8.42
CA ALA A 150 12.29 7.36 7.25
C ALA A 150 10.95 7.58 6.51
N VAL A 151 10.16 6.51 6.34
CA VAL A 151 8.82 6.60 5.73
C VAL A 151 7.89 7.45 6.59
N LEU A 152 7.87 7.26 7.92
CA LEU A 152 7.09 8.08 8.84
C LEU A 152 7.50 9.55 8.81
N LYS A 153 8.80 9.86 8.84
CA LYS A 153 9.32 11.23 8.73
C LYS A 153 8.89 11.89 7.43
N LYS A 154 8.85 11.13 6.33
CA LYS A 154 8.35 11.64 5.06
C LYS A 154 6.85 11.91 5.12
N MET A 155 6.07 11.05 5.77
CA MET A 155 4.64 11.26 6.00
C MET A 155 4.38 12.53 6.84
N GLU A 156 5.12 12.73 7.94
CA GLU A 156 5.04 13.94 8.77
C GLU A 156 5.32 15.20 7.94
N ARG A 157 6.41 15.22 7.18
CA ARG A 157 6.74 16.37 6.30
C ARG A 157 5.64 16.65 5.28
N LEU A 158 5.10 15.61 4.64
CA LEU A 158 4.03 15.78 3.66
C LEU A 158 2.74 16.32 4.32
N TYR A 159 2.48 15.96 5.58
CA TYR A 159 1.38 16.53 6.34
C TYR A 159 1.61 18.00 6.66
N ASP A 160 2.79 18.33 7.21
CA ASP A 160 3.16 19.70 7.59
C ASP A 160 3.16 20.66 6.38
N ASP A 161 3.57 20.16 5.21
CA ASP A 161 3.56 20.90 3.95
C ASP A 161 2.16 21.04 3.32
N GLY A 162 1.12 20.43 3.90
CA GLY A 162 -0.24 20.41 3.33
C GLY A 162 -0.36 19.57 2.05
N ASN A 163 0.56 18.64 1.83
CA ASN A 163 0.66 17.81 0.62
C ASN A 163 -0.06 16.46 0.76
N LEU A 164 -0.71 16.18 1.89
CA LEU A 164 -1.55 15.00 2.08
C LEU A 164 -3.03 15.37 1.93
N LEU A 165 -3.84 14.37 1.59
CA LEU A 165 -5.29 14.51 1.61
C LEU A 165 -5.77 14.87 3.03
N ASP A 166 -6.91 15.54 3.11
CA ASP A 166 -7.60 15.72 4.38
C ASP A 166 -7.88 14.35 5.02
N GLY A 167 -7.59 14.21 6.31
CA GLY A 167 -7.66 12.91 7.01
C GLY A 167 -6.43 11.98 6.84
N SER A 168 -5.49 12.29 5.93
CA SER A 168 -4.29 11.48 5.71
C SER A 168 -3.09 12.00 6.49
N PHE A 169 -3.06 11.81 7.81
CA PHE A 169 -1.99 12.29 8.67
C PHE A 169 -1.49 11.22 9.64
N PRO A 170 -0.27 11.33 10.19
CA PRO A 170 0.27 10.33 11.10
C PRO A 170 -0.65 10.07 12.30
N LYS A 171 -1.06 8.81 12.46
CA LYS A 171 -1.93 8.34 13.56
C LYS A 171 -1.11 7.62 14.61
N ASN A 172 -1.72 7.31 15.75
CA ASN A 172 -1.08 6.49 16.80
C ASN A 172 -0.48 5.19 16.23
N ILE A 173 -1.19 4.53 15.31
CA ILE A 173 -0.72 3.32 14.62
C ILE A 173 0.54 3.59 13.79
N SER A 174 0.64 4.74 13.12
CA SER A 174 1.81 5.10 12.30
C SER A 174 3.08 5.18 13.15
N TYR A 175 3.00 5.84 14.31
CA TYR A 175 4.10 5.90 15.28
C TYR A 175 4.38 4.52 15.89
N GLY A 176 3.32 3.81 16.32
CA GLY A 176 3.42 2.49 16.94
C GLY A 176 4.11 1.46 16.04
N LEU A 177 3.86 1.48 14.73
CA LEU A 177 4.54 0.59 13.77
C LEU A 177 6.06 0.83 13.71
N VAL A 178 6.50 2.08 13.78
CA VAL A 178 7.94 2.42 13.80
C VAL A 178 8.58 2.04 15.13
N ILE A 179 7.90 2.29 16.25
CA ILE A 179 8.36 1.84 17.58
C ILE A 179 8.48 0.32 17.61
N ALA A 180 7.49 -0.40 17.08
CA ALA A 180 7.54 -1.85 16.94
C ALA A 180 8.70 -2.31 16.03
N ALA A 181 9.04 -1.54 14.99
CA ALA A 181 10.16 -1.85 14.11
C ALA A 181 11.48 -1.74 14.87
N TYR A 182 11.69 -0.65 15.63
CA TYR A 182 12.85 -0.52 16.51
C TYR A 182 12.88 -1.57 17.64
N LYS A 183 11.72 -1.98 18.15
CA LYS A 183 11.62 -3.08 19.12
C LYS A 183 12.12 -4.41 18.56
N ALA A 184 11.86 -4.65 17.28
CA ALA A 184 12.28 -5.84 16.56
C ALA A 184 13.73 -5.75 16.07
N ASP A 185 14.19 -4.53 15.77
CA ASP A 185 15.56 -4.15 15.40
C ASP A 185 16.47 -4.25 16.63
N LYS A 186 17.25 -5.33 16.73
CA LYS A 186 18.11 -5.59 17.90
C LYS A 186 19.45 -4.84 17.84
N THR A 187 19.54 -3.76 17.07
CA THR A 187 20.76 -2.94 16.96
C THR A 187 20.96 -2.04 18.17
N TRP A 188 22.22 -1.69 18.43
CA TRP A 188 22.57 -0.74 19.49
C TRP A 188 22.05 0.65 19.11
N GLY A 189 21.22 1.24 19.96
CA GLY A 189 20.58 2.54 19.72
C GLY A 189 19.10 2.48 19.33
N SER A 190 18.53 1.29 19.06
CA SER A 190 17.08 1.16 18.80
C SER A 190 16.21 1.73 19.91
N ALA A 191 16.62 1.58 21.17
CA ALA A 191 15.90 2.14 22.31
C ALA A 191 15.83 3.67 22.30
N PHE A 192 16.96 4.31 21.98
CA PHE A 192 17.04 5.76 21.86
C PHE A 192 16.18 6.25 20.68
N LYS A 193 16.22 5.54 19.55
CA LYS A 193 15.40 5.88 18.38
C LYS A 193 13.91 5.68 18.60
N ALA A 194 13.51 4.62 19.31
CA ALA A 194 12.13 4.41 19.73
C ALA A 194 11.63 5.55 20.65
N ASP A 195 12.47 6.01 21.60
CA ASP A 195 12.15 7.16 22.45
C ASP A 195 11.97 8.45 21.65
N GLU A 196 12.84 8.73 20.66
CA GLU A 196 12.68 9.87 19.76
C GLU A 196 11.34 9.82 18.99
N VAL A 197 10.95 8.64 18.48
CA VAL A 197 9.67 8.45 17.79
C VAL A 197 8.49 8.65 18.75
N PHE A 198 8.57 8.09 19.96
CA PHE A 198 7.53 8.24 20.98
C PHE A 198 7.34 9.70 21.42
N ARG A 199 8.42 10.46 21.58
CA ARG A 199 8.34 11.90 21.87
C ARG A 199 7.71 12.70 20.72
N ARG A 200 7.96 12.33 19.46
CA ARG A 200 7.28 12.95 18.31
C ARG A 200 5.78 12.66 18.33
N MET A 201 5.37 11.43 18.66
CA MET A 201 3.98 11.06 18.88
C MET A 201 3.31 11.92 19.97
N GLU A 202 3.96 12.08 21.13
CA GLU A 202 3.46 12.95 22.21
C GLU A 202 3.37 14.42 21.79
N THR A 203 4.35 14.89 21.01
CA THR A 203 4.39 16.26 20.51
C THR A 203 3.26 16.52 19.54
N ALA A 204 3.02 15.59 18.59
CA ALA A 204 1.89 15.67 17.67
C ALA A 204 0.55 15.71 18.43
N TYR A 205 0.37 14.85 19.43
CA TYR A 205 -0.82 14.87 20.28
C TYR A 205 -1.03 16.20 20.99
N LYS A 206 0.02 16.74 21.62
CA LYS A 206 -0.02 18.05 22.31
C LYS A 206 -0.28 19.21 21.35
N ALA A 207 0.08 19.07 20.07
CA ALA A 207 -0.19 20.05 19.02
C ALA A 207 -1.63 19.98 18.46
N GLY A 208 -2.48 19.09 18.99
CA GLY A 208 -3.90 18.97 18.59
C GLY A 208 -4.22 17.78 17.69
N ASN A 209 -3.24 16.93 17.36
CA ASN A 209 -3.50 15.67 16.67
C ASN A 209 -3.99 14.61 17.68
N ASP A 210 -5.28 14.68 18.05
CA ASP A 210 -5.89 13.78 19.05
C ASP A 210 -5.77 12.29 18.69
N ILE A 211 -5.71 11.95 17.39
CA ILE A 211 -5.58 10.56 16.95
C ILE A 211 -4.14 10.04 16.94
N ALA A 212 -3.15 10.90 17.21
CA ALA A 212 -1.76 10.50 17.50
C ALA A 212 -1.54 10.24 19.00
N LYS A 213 -2.58 10.32 19.84
CA LYS A 213 -2.46 10.07 21.28
C LYS A 213 -1.80 8.71 21.58
N PRO A 214 -0.74 8.67 22.41
CA PRO A 214 -0.18 7.42 22.91
C PRO A 214 -1.24 6.52 23.56
N ASP A 215 -1.22 5.25 23.20
CA ASP A 215 -2.10 4.22 23.73
C ASP A 215 -1.33 3.18 24.55
N VAL A 216 -2.07 2.23 25.14
CA VAL A 216 -1.50 1.15 25.96
C VAL A 216 -0.43 0.37 25.19
N VAL A 217 -0.64 0.14 23.88
CA VAL A 217 0.33 -0.60 23.04
C VAL A 217 1.65 0.16 22.94
N SER A 218 1.58 1.46 22.72
CA SER A 218 2.78 2.32 22.60
C SER A 218 3.58 2.36 23.90
N TYR A 219 2.92 2.45 25.06
CA TYR A 219 3.59 2.40 26.37
C TYR A 219 4.21 1.02 26.67
N VAL A 220 3.49 -0.07 26.38
CA VAL A 220 4.00 -1.44 26.58
C VAL A 220 5.23 -1.68 25.72
N ASP A 221 5.22 -1.21 24.46
CA ASP A 221 6.36 -1.32 23.57
C ASP A 221 7.58 -0.55 24.08
N MET A 222 7.39 0.66 24.58
CA MET A 222 8.48 1.44 25.21
C MET A 222 9.05 0.76 26.44
N ILE A 223 8.21 0.23 27.34
CA ILE A 223 8.68 -0.53 28.51
C ILE A 223 9.52 -1.72 28.07
N TYR A 224 9.02 -2.51 27.11
CA TYR A 224 9.73 -3.69 26.61
C TYR A 224 11.10 -3.33 26.02
N ILE A 225 11.18 -2.25 25.24
CA ILE A 225 12.42 -1.78 24.64
C ILE A 225 13.45 -1.34 25.69
N LEU A 226 13.00 -0.65 26.75
CA LEU A 226 13.87 -0.10 27.79
C LEU A 226 14.32 -1.15 28.84
N THR A 227 13.60 -2.26 28.95
CA THR A 227 13.92 -3.36 29.90
C THR A 227 14.81 -4.45 29.31
N LYS A 228 15.17 -4.37 28.03
CA LYS A 228 16.10 -5.28 27.35
C LYS A 228 17.55 -4.84 27.53
#